data_AF-A0A367KYU0-F1
#
_entry.id   AF-A0A367KYU0-F1
#
_cell.length_a   1.000
_cell.length_b   1.000
_cell.length_c   1.000
_cell.angle_alpha   90.00
_cell.angle_beta   90.00
_cell.angle_gamma   90.00
#
_symmetry.space_group_name_H-M   'P 1'
#
loop_
_entity.id
_entity.type
_entity.pdbx_description
1 polymer ?
#
loop_
_entity_poly.entity_id
_entity_poly.type
_entity_poly.pdbx_seq_one_letter_code
_entity_poly.pdbx_strand_id
1 'polypeptide(L)'
;MFVLACCRICEPIAFMSIFPYIYYMIEDFHITRDASQISVYAGMVTSAFTLAEFATGLMWGRLSDKIGRKPVLLTGLAGTALSVLVFGFAPSLPVALFARALGGLLN
;
A
#
# COMPACT_ATOMS: atom_id res chain seq x y z
N MET A 1 -21.57 5.87 11.22
CA MET A 1 -20.43 6.80 10.99
C MET A 1 -19.26 6.49 11.90
N PHE A 2 -19.47 6.23 13.20
CA PHE A 2 -18.41 5.89 14.15
C PHE A 2 -17.49 4.73 13.70
N VAL A 3 -18.06 3.60 13.28
CA VAL A 3 -17.28 2.43 12.80
C VAL A 3 -16.38 2.77 11.60
N LEU A 4 -16.88 3.56 10.63
CA LEU A 4 -16.10 3.98 9.47
C LEU A 4 -14.98 4.96 9.85
N ALA A 5 -15.21 5.82 10.85
CA ALA A 5 -14.19 6.71 11.39
C ALA A 5 -13.07 5.91 12.08
N CYS A 6 -13.42 4.90 12.90
CA CYS A 6 -12.44 4.00 13.50
C CYS A 6 -11.63 3.24 12.43
N CYS A 7 -12.28 2.68 11.40
CA CYS A 7 -11.58 2.00 10.31
C CYS A 7 -10.63 2.94 9.55
N ARG A 8 -11.03 4.19 9.31
CA ARG A 8 -10.18 5.20 8.65
C ARG A 8 -8.97 5.61 9.50
N ILE A 9 -9.05 5.53 10.82
CA ILE A 9 -7.90 5.80 11.71
C ILE A 9 -6.87 4.66 11.64
N CYS A 10 -7.29 3.42 11.40
CA CYS A 10 -6.37 2.28 11.27
C CYS A 10 -5.48 2.36 10.02
N GLU A 11 -5.98 2.98 8.96
CA GLU A 11 -5.30 3.10 7.66
C GLU A 11 -3.94 3.83 7.73
N PRO A 12 -3.82 5.05 8.31
CA PRO A 12 -2.53 5.72 8.46
C PRO A 12 -1.58 5.00 9.42
N ILE A 13 -2.10 4.28 10.42
CA ILE A 13 -1.29 3.46 11.33
C ILE A 13 -0.64 2.31 10.56
N ALA A 14 -1.43 1.59 9.76
CA ALA A 14 -0.93 0.53 8.89
C ALA A 14 0.09 1.10 7.90
N PHE A 15 -0.21 2.24 7.28
CA PHE A 15 0.70 2.89 6.33
C PHE A 15 2.03 3.30 6.96
N MET A 16 2.05 3.90 8.15
CA MET A 16 3.29 4.26 8.82
C MET A 16 4.11 3.04 9.25
N SER A 17 3.46 1.94 9.64
CA SER A 17 4.16 0.72 10.07
C SER A 17 5.00 0.08 8.96
N ILE A 18 4.68 0.36 7.70
CA ILE A 18 5.33 -0.24 6.53
C ILE A 18 6.76 0.26 6.33
N PHE A 19 7.05 1.51 6.67
CA PHE A 19 8.38 2.11 6.47
C PHE A 19 9.51 1.31 7.14
N PRO A 20 9.41 0.92 8.43
CA PRO A 20 10.41 0.05 9.05
C PRO A 20 10.37 -1.37 8.46
N TYR A 21 9.21 -1.94 8.14
CA TYR A 21 9.11 -3.31 7.62
C TYR A 21 9.70 -3.49 6.22
N ILE A 22 9.54 -2.51 5.33
CA ILE A 22 10.11 -2.55 3.97
C ILE A 22 11.63 -2.73 4.03
N TYR A 23 12.31 -2.06 4.98
CA TYR A 23 13.76 -2.15 5.13
C TYR A 23 14.19 -3.59 5.43
N TYR A 24 13.63 -4.18 6.48
CA TYR A 24 13.92 -5.56 6.88
C TYR A 24 13.52 -6.58 5.81
N MET A 25 12.41 -6.35 5.09
CA MET A 25 11.97 -7.24 4.04
C MET A 25 12.93 -7.25 2.83
N ILE A 26 13.48 -6.09 2.46
CA ILE A 26 14.47 -5.99 1.38
C ILE A 26 15.82 -6.59 1.82
N GLU A 27 16.19 -6.42 3.09
CA GLU A 27 17.35 -7.08 3.69
C GLU A 27 17.20 -8.62 3.63
N ASP A 28 16.03 -9.15 4.01
CA ASP A 28 15.71 -10.58 3.95
C ASP A 28 15.71 -11.15 2.52
N PHE A 29 15.50 -10.32 1.49
CA PHE A 29 15.60 -10.79 0.11
C PHE A 29 17.05 -11.06 -0.34
N HIS A 30 18.06 -10.70 0.46
CA HIS A 30 19.49 -10.93 0.16
C HIS A 30 19.96 -10.37 -1.19
N ILE A 31 19.24 -9.38 -1.76
CA ILE A 31 19.52 -8.83 -3.09
C ILE A 31 20.77 -7.94 -3.06
N THR A 32 21.01 -7.22 -1.96
CA THR A 32 22.18 -6.35 -1.78
C THR A 32 22.63 -6.31 -0.32
N ARG A 33 23.95 -6.33 -0.07
CA ARG A 33 24.54 -6.14 1.27
C ARG A 33 24.81 -4.67 1.64
N ASP A 34 24.64 -3.75 0.68
CA ASP A 34 24.85 -2.32 0.88
C ASP A 34 23.58 -1.65 1.43
N ALA A 35 23.67 -1.09 2.64
CA ALA A 35 22.58 -0.36 3.29
C ALA A 35 22.03 0.82 2.47
N SER A 36 22.89 1.44 1.64
CA SER A 36 22.51 2.50 0.71
C SER A 36 21.53 1.98 -0.36
N GLN A 37 21.81 0.81 -0.94
CA GLN A 37 20.99 0.22 -1.98
C GLN A 37 19.64 -0.26 -1.43
N ILE A 38 19.62 -0.84 -0.23
CA ILE A 38 18.37 -1.22 0.47
C ILE A 38 17.43 -0.01 0.61
N SER A 39 17.98 1.14 1.00
CA SER A 39 17.20 2.38 1.13
C SER A 39 16.65 2.88 -0.21
N VAL A 40 17.42 2.73 -1.29
CA VAL A 40 16.97 3.07 -2.66
C VAL A 40 15.83 2.16 -3.11
N TYR A 41 15.93 0.85 -2.88
CA TYR A 41 14.85 -0.10 -3.18
C TYR A 41 13.59 0.15 -2.34
N ALA A 42 13.76 0.48 -1.05
CA ALA A 42 12.65 0.88 -0.18
C ALA A 42 11.93 2.12 -0.72
N GLY A 43 12.70 3.10 -1.19
CA GLY A 43 12.20 4.28 -1.89
C GLY A 43 11.42 3.93 -3.16
N MET A 44 11.93 3.01 -4.00
CA MET A 44 11.24 2.56 -5.21
C MET A 44 9.90 1.88 -4.92
N VAL A 45 9.85 1.04 -3.89
CA VAL A 45 8.61 0.35 -3.47
C VAL A 45 7.58 1.37 -2.97
N THR A 46 8.04 2.39 -2.24
CA THR A 46 7.17 3.47 -1.74
C THR A 46 6.67 4.36 -2.86
N SER A 47 7.53 4.74 -3.82
CA SER A 47 7.13 5.59 -4.94
C SER A 47 6.17 4.89 -5.90
N ALA A 48 6.31 3.58 -6.09
CA ALA A 48 5.36 2.77 -6.85
C ALA A 48 3.95 2.82 -6.23
N PHE A 49 3.85 2.75 -4.90
CA PHE A 49 2.58 2.90 -4.19
C PHE A 49 1.97 4.29 -4.42
N THR A 50 2.74 5.37 -4.20
CA THR A 50 2.21 6.74 -4.34
C THR A 50 1.83 7.08 -5.77
N LEU A 51 2.54 6.54 -6.77
CA LEU A 51 2.18 6.68 -8.18
C LEU A 51 0.87 5.97 -8.51
N ALA A 52 0.68 4.75 -8.01
CA ALA A 52 -0.56 4.00 -8.21
C ALA A 52 -1.75 4.69 -7.52
N GLU A 53 -1.56 5.17 -6.29
CA GLU A 53 -2.55 5.94 -5.54
C GLU A 53 -2.90 7.26 -6.25
N PHE A 54 -1.90 7.98 -6.78
CA PHE A 54 -2.15 9.20 -7.53
C PHE A 54 -3.00 8.96 -8.79
N ALA A 55 -2.71 7.88 -9.53
CA ALA A 55 -3.45 7.54 -10.74
C ALA A 55 -4.90 7.14 -10.44
N THR A 56 -5.12 6.40 -9.34
CA THR A 56 -6.44 5.86 -9.00
C THR A 56 -7.26 6.75 -8.10
N GLY A 57 -6.67 7.66 -7.34
CA GLY A 57 -7.41 8.62 -6.52
C GLY A 57 -8.39 9.48 -7.33
N LEU A 58 -8.01 9.86 -8.56
CA LEU A 58 -8.91 10.56 -9.50
C LEU A 58 -10.06 9.67 -10.01
N MET A 59 -9.81 8.37 -10.19
CA MET A 59 -10.82 7.40 -10.64
C MET A 59 -11.80 7.06 -9.52
N TRP A 60 -11.29 6.73 -8.33
CA TRP A 60 -12.08 6.40 -7.15
C TRP A 60 -12.88 7.59 -6.63
N GLY A 61 -12.34 8.80 -6.72
CA GLY A 61 -13.08 10.03 -6.40
C GLY A 61 -14.33 10.18 -7.27
N ARG A 62 -14.19 10.03 -8.60
CA ARG A 62 -15.33 10.08 -9.53
C ARG A 62 -16.31 8.91 -9.35
N LEU A 63 -15.81 7.72 -9.01
CA LEU A 63 -16.64 6.55 -8.76
C LEU A 63 -17.45 6.69 -7.46
N SER A 64 -16.84 7.27 -6.42
CA SER A 64 -17.49 7.60 -5.14
C SER A 64 -18.66 8.57 -5.32
N ASP A 65 -18.53 9.54 -6.22
CA ASP A 65 -19.62 10.50 -6.49
C ASP A 65 -20.82 9.85 -7.21
N LYS A 66 -20.62 8.75 -7.95
CA LYS A 66 -21.70 8.02 -8.64
C LYS A 66 -22.36 6.92 -7.80
N ILE A 67 -21.57 6.15 -7.05
CA ILE A 67 -22.04 4.94 -6.33
C ILE A 67 -22.37 5.26 -4.85
N GLY A 68 -21.94 6.42 -4.38
CA GLY A 68 -22.05 6.84 -2.98
C GLY A 68 -20.77 6.54 -2.20
N ARG A 69 -20.45 7.42 -1.24
CA ARG A 69 -19.18 7.41 -0.50
C ARG A 69 -18.94 6.12 0.31
N LYS A 70 -20.01 5.50 0.84
CA LYS A 70 -19.94 4.39 1.80
C LYS A 70 -19.41 3.07 1.22
N PRO A 71 -19.90 2.55 0.07
CA PRO A 71 -19.37 1.33 -0.52
C PRO A 71 -17.94 1.51 -1.05
N VAL A 72 -17.62 2.65 -1.66
CA VAL A 72 -16.27 2.92 -2.21
C VAL A 72 -15.20 2.93 -1.11
N LEU A 73 -15.53 3.53 0.04
CA LEU A 73 -14.69 3.48 1.23
C LEU A 73 -14.38 2.05 1.71
N LEU A 74 -15.38 1.18 1.71
CA LEU A 74 -15.24 -0.20 2.19
C LEU A 74 -14.48 -1.07 1.20
N THR A 75 -14.70 -0.90 -0.11
CA THR A 75 -13.94 -1.61 -1.14
C THR A 75 -12.46 -1.22 -1.11
N GLY A 76 -12.17 0.06 -0.87
CA GLY A 76 -10.79 0.51 -0.81
C GLY A 76 -10.05 -0.03 0.41
N LEU A 77 -10.67 0.05 1.59
CA LEU A 77 -10.16 -0.58 2.82
C LEU A 77 -9.91 -2.09 2.66
N ALA A 78 -10.81 -2.81 1.99
CA ALA A 78 -10.64 -4.24 1.74
C ALA A 78 -9.46 -4.51 0.78
N GLY A 79 -9.31 -3.69 -0.26
CA GLY A 79 -8.21 -3.80 -1.21
C GLY A 79 -6.85 -3.49 -0.59
N THR A 80 -6.78 -2.46 0.27
CA THR A 80 -5.57 -2.12 1.03
C THR A 80 -5.21 -3.22 2.03
N ALA A 81 -6.19 -3.80 2.72
CA ALA A 81 -5.97 -4.95 3.61
C ALA A 81 -5.43 -6.17 2.86
N LEU A 82 -6.01 -6.50 1.70
CA LEU A 82 -5.53 -7.59 0.85
C LEU A 82 -4.09 -7.33 0.38
N SER A 83 -3.78 -6.10 -0.01
CA SER A 83 -2.47 -5.73 -0.52
C SER A 83 -1.39 -5.77 0.56
N VAL A 84 -1.72 -5.38 1.80
CA VAL A 84 -0.82 -5.53 2.96
C VAL A 84 -0.55 -7.01 3.26
N LEU A 85 -1.56 -7.88 3.15
CA LEU A 85 -1.36 -9.32 3.31
C LEU A 85 -0.44 -9.88 2.22
N VAL A 86 -0.70 -9.57 0.95
CA VAL A 86 0.16 -10.03 -0.17
C VAL A 86 1.58 -9.50 -0.03
N PHE A 87 1.74 -8.26 0.44
CA PHE A 87 3.04 -7.67 0.73
C PHE A 87 3.77 -8.40 1.87
N GLY A 88 3.08 -8.76 2.95
CA GLY A 88 3.67 -9.49 4.08
C GLY A 88 4.13 -10.92 3.73
N PHE A 89 3.51 -11.54 2.72
CA PHE A 89 3.90 -12.86 2.21
C PHE A 89 4.78 -12.79 0.94
N ALA A 90 5.25 -11.61 0.53
CA ALA A 90 5.98 -11.46 -0.71
C ALA A 90 7.35 -12.17 -0.63
N PRO A 91 7.65 -13.16 -1.49
CA PRO A 91 8.92 -13.88 -1.48
C PRO A 91 10.02 -13.16 -2.27
N SER A 92 9.72 -12.05 -2.93
CA SER A 92 10.68 -11.33 -3.78
C SER A 92 10.27 -9.87 -3.99
N LEU A 93 11.26 -9.03 -4.33
CA LEU A 93 11.10 -7.60 -4.57
C LEU A 93 10.05 -7.27 -5.65
N PRO A 94 9.96 -7.98 -6.80
CA PRO A 94 8.91 -7.73 -7.79
C PRO A 94 7.50 -7.99 -7.26
N VAL A 95 7.33 -9.04 -6.44
CA VAL A 95 6.04 -9.37 -5.82
C VAL A 95 5.65 -8.31 -4.80
N ALA A 96 6.60 -7.83 -4.01
CA ALA A 96 6.39 -6.72 -3.08
C ALA A 96 5.99 -5.43 -3.81
N LEU A 97 6.63 -5.13 -4.94
CA LEU A 97 6.35 -3.95 -5.75
C LEU A 97 4.98 -4.04 -6.42
N PHE A 98 4.60 -5.23 -6.89
CA PHE A 98 3.27 -5.49 -7.43
C PHE A 98 2.17 -5.40 -6.36
N ALA A 99 2.40 -5.98 -5.18
CA ALA A 99 1.48 -5.87 -4.04
C ALA A 99 1.26 -4.41 -3.64
N ARG A 100 2.31 -3.59 -3.71
CA ARG A 100 2.25 -2.15 -3.43
C ARG A 100 1.52 -1.36 -4.49
N ALA A 101 1.78 -1.65 -5.76
CA ALA A 101 1.05 -1.06 -6.86
C ALA A 101 -0.45 -1.38 -6.73
N LEU A 102 -0.81 -2.65 -6.47
CA LEU A 102 -2.19 -3.06 -6.20
C LEU A 102 -2.80 -2.33 -5.01
N GLY A 103 -2.04 -2.18 -3.92
CA GLY A 103 -2.48 -1.47 -2.73
C GLY A 103 -2.79 0.00 -3.01
N GLY A 104 -1.92 0.70 -3.74
CA GLY A 104 -2.18 2.08 -4.14
C GLY A 104 -3.36 2.19 -5.11
N LEU A 105 -3.50 1.22 -6.03
CA LEU A 105 -4.59 1.17 -7.02
C LEU A 105 -5.97 0.98 -6.37
N LEU A 106 -6.00 0.33 -5.21
CA LEU A 106 -7.22 0.02 -4.49
C LEU A 106 -7.48 0.97 -3.31
N ASN A 107 -6.62 1.95 -3.04
CA ASN A 107 -6.78 2.88 -1.91
C ASN A 107 -7.73 4.05 -2.25
#